data_AF-A0A3C0VYW9-F1
#
_entry.id   AF-A0A3C0VYW9-F1
#
_cell.length_a   1.000
_cell.length_b   1.000
_cell.length_c   1.000
_cell.angle_alpha   90.00
_cell.angle_beta   90.00
_cell.angle_gamma   90.00
#
_symmetry.space_group_name_H-M   'P 1'
#
loop_
_entity.id
_entity.type
_entity.pdbx_description
1 polymer ?
#
loop_
_entity_poly.entity_id
_entity_poly.type
_entity_poly.pdbx_seq_one_letter_code
_entity_poly.pdbx_strand_id
1 'polypeptide(L)' 'MSDKQFNIAIVGLGFGAEFIPIHQAHPNANLIAVCRRNEAEMNAVADQF' A
#
# COMPACT_ATOMS: atom_id res chain seq x y z
N MET A 1 16.07 -16.21 6.69
CA MET A 1 15.66 -14.94 7.32
C MET A 1 14.25 -15.16 7.82
N SER A 2 14.01 -15.11 9.12
CA SER A 2 12.70 -15.44 9.71
C SER A 2 11.55 -14.78 8.94
N ASP A 3 10.48 -15.54 8.68
CA ASP A 3 9.20 -15.13 8.06
C ASP A 3 8.47 -14.05 8.88
N LYS A 4 9.12 -12.90 9.06
CA LYS A 4 8.58 -11.78 9.80
C LYS A 4 7.90 -10.86 8.81
N GLN A 5 6.57 -10.82 8.90
CA GLN A 5 5.78 -9.86 8.15
C GLN A 5 5.98 -8.46 8.73
N PHE A 6 6.19 -7.50 7.84
CA PHE A 6 6.29 -6.09 8.14
C PHE A 6 4.99 -5.41 7.75
N ASN A 7 4.38 -4.71 8.72
CA ASN A 7 3.26 -3.83 8.44
C ASN A 7 3.78 -2.56 7.78
N ILE A 8 3.26 -2.24 6.61
CA ILE A 8 3.69 -1.09 5.82
C ILE A 8 2.51 -0.16 5.53
N ALA A 9 2.83 1.11 5.37
CA ALA A 9 1.91 2.13 4.89
C ALA A 9 2.55 2.87 3.70
N ILE A 10 1.78 3.14 2.65
CA ILE A 10 2.25 3.92 1.50
C ILE A 10 1.72 5.35 1.61
N VAL A 11 2.63 6.31 1.67
CA VAL A 11 2.31 7.74 1.70
C VAL A 11 2.67 8.34 0.35
N GLY A 12 1.66 8.88 -0.36
CA GLY A 12 1.83 9.42 -1.71
C GLY A 12 1.48 8.40 -2.79
N LEU A 13 0.19 8.35 -3.15
CA LEU A 13 -0.37 7.38 -4.09
C LEU A 13 -0.31 7.81 -5.56
N GLY A 14 0.46 8.86 -5.91
CA GLY A 14 0.64 9.26 -7.31
C GLY A 14 1.48 8.22 -8.08
N PHE A 15 2.68 7.95 -7.58
CA PHE A 15 3.54 6.87 -8.07
C PHE A 15 3.51 5.65 -7.14
N GLY A 16 3.28 5.85 -5.84
CA GLY A 16 3.26 4.78 -4.84
C GLY A 16 2.14 3.76 -5.03
N ALA A 17 1.05 4.08 -5.74
CA ALA A 17 -0.03 3.15 -6.01
C ALA A 17 0.44 1.95 -6.86
N GLU A 18 1.36 2.18 -7.80
CA GLU A 18 1.94 1.13 -8.65
C GLU A 18 2.75 0.09 -7.85
N PHE A 19 3.13 0.42 -6.61
CA PHE A 19 3.86 -0.48 -5.73
C PHE A 19 2.93 -1.32 -4.85
N ILE A 20 1.64 -1.01 -4.77
CA ILE A 20 0.67 -1.78 -3.95
C ILE A 20 0.66 -3.25 -4.38
N PRO A 21 0.54 -3.61 -5.68
CA PRO A 21 0.55 -5.01 -6.12
C PRO A 21 1.83 -5.75 -5.73
N ILE A 22 2.97 -5.09 -5.83
CA ILE A 22 4.28 -5.68 -5.53
C ILE A 22 4.38 -6.02 -4.04
N HIS A 23 3.87 -5.13 -3.16
CA HIS A 23 3.88 -5.38 -1.73
C HIS A 23 2.83 -6.40 -1.30
N GLN A 24 1.63 -6.42 -1.91
CA GLN A 24 0.62 -7.46 -1.66
C GLN A 24 1.12 -8.85 -2.09
N ALA A 25 1.92 -8.95 -3.16
CA ALA A 25 2.52 -10.20 -3.62
C ALA A 25 3.71 -10.66 -2.77
N HIS A 26 4.27 -9.79 -1.93
CA HIS A 26 5.47 -10.10 -1.17
C HIS A 26 5.12 -10.78 0.17
N PRO A 27 5.62 -12.00 0.46
CA PRO A 27 5.18 -12.80 1.62
C PRO A 27 5.46 -12.15 2.98
N ASN A 28 6.46 -11.26 3.03
CA ASN A 28 6.87 -10.56 4.25
C ASN A 28 6.34 -9.12 4.35
N ALA A 29 5.45 -8.69 3.45
CA ALA A 29 4.90 -7.33 3.48
C ALA A 29 3.38 -7.40 3.65
N ASN A 30 2.88 -6.71 4.68
CA ASN A 30 1.46 -6.56 4.94
C ASN A 30 1.11 -5.07 4.80
N LEU A 31 0.51 -4.71 3.66
CA LEU A 31 0.09 -3.33 3.41
C LEU A 31 -1.20 -3.04 4.16
N ILE A 32 -1.12 -2.21 5.20
CA ILE A 32 -2.23 -1.95 6.12
C ILE A 32 -2.87 -0.57 5.93
N ALA A 33 -2.18 0.35 5.24
CA ALA A 33 -2.64 1.71 5.11
C ALA A 33 -2.10 2.40 3.86
N VAL A 34 -2.90 3.32 3.34
CA VAL A 34 -2.53 4.25 2.28
C VAL A 34 -2.85 5.67 2.74
N CYS A 35 -2.04 6.64 2.33
CA CYS A 35 -2.23 8.04 2.69
C CYS A 35 -2.00 8.95 1.48
N ARG A 36 -2.95 9.85 1.25
CA ARG A 36 -2.86 10.89 0.22
C ARG A 36 -3.53 12.17 0.71
N ARG A 37 -3.09 13.32 0.19
CA ARG A 37 -3.65 14.64 0.51
C ARG A 37 -5.13 14.77 0.10
N ASN A 38 -5.50 14.18 -1.03
CA ASN A 38 -6.86 14.24 -1.56
C ASN A 38 -7.61 12.97 -1.15
N GLU A 39 -8.64 13.13 -0.34
CA GLU A 39 -9.47 12.04 0.18
C GLU A 39 -10.19 11.29 -0.95
N ALA A 40 -10.74 11.98 -1.95
CA ALA A 40 -11.47 11.33 -3.04
C ALA A 40 -10.57 10.38 -3.84
N GLU A 41 -9.34 10.82 -4.14
CA GLU A 41 -8.38 9.97 -4.85
C GLU A 41 -7.74 8.92 -3.92
N MET A 42 -7.64 9.17 -2.63
CA MET A 42 -7.22 8.17 -1.64
C MET A 42 -8.21 7.01 -1.61
N ASN A 43 -9.50 7.33 -1.50
CA ASN A 43 -10.58 6.33 -1.46
C ASN A 43 -10.63 5.56 -2.79
N ALA A 44 -10.54 6.23 -3.93
CA ALA A 44 -10.51 5.55 -5.24
C ALA A 44 -9.36 4.53 -5.35
N VAL A 45 -8.17 4.86 -4.84
CA VAL A 45 -7.04 3.91 -4.82
C VAL A 45 -7.27 2.80 -3.80
N ALA A 46 -7.80 3.11 -2.61
CA ALA A 46 -8.09 2.12 -1.59
C ALA A 46 -9.23 1.15 -1.97
N ASP A 47 -10.20 1.58 -2.77
CA ASP A 47 -11.27 0.73 -3.30
C ASP A 47 -10.79 -0.14 -4.49
N GLN A 48 -9.74 0.29 -5.18
CA GLN A 48 -9.17 -0.42 -6.33
C GLN A 48 -8.27 -1.60 -5.94
N PHE A 49 -7.62 -1.56 -4.77
CA PHE A 49 -6.59 -2.50 -4.33
C PHE A 49 -6.93 -3.19 -3.00
#